data_AF-A0A2T3FNY1-F1
#
_entry.id   AF-A0A2T3FNY1-F1
#
_cell.length_a   1.000
_cell.length_b   1.000
_cell.length_c   1.000
_cell.angle_alpha   90.00
_cell.angle_beta   90.00
_cell.angle_gamma   90.00
#
_symmetry.space_group_name_H-M   'P 1'
#
loop_
_entity.id
_entity.type
_entity.pdbx_description
1 polymer ?
#
loop_
_entity_poly.entity_id
_entity_poly.type
_entity_poly.pdbx_seq_one_letter_code
_entity_poly.pdbx_strand_id
1 'polypeptide(L)'
;MPKEKFSIIYADPPWRYEQKNRQGSAELHYPTMSIEEICSLPVADLAAKDSVLFLWATFPQLPEALKVIKAWGFSYRSVAFVWIKRNRRSYSWFYGLGYWTRGNAEICLLAVKGHPKRKSTGVHQLIVSPIERHSKKPDEARRKIVELMGDIPRVELFAREKKPGWDVWGNEVESTVNL
;
A
#
# COMPACT_ATOMS: atom_id res chain seq x y z
N MET A 1 -18.59 22.17 -2.98
CA MET A 1 -17.69 22.27 -1.81
C MET A 1 -16.30 21.83 -2.23
N PRO A 2 -15.20 22.43 -1.74
CA PRO A 2 -13.86 21.94 -2.06
C PRO A 2 -13.74 20.48 -1.63
N LYS A 3 -13.26 19.59 -2.52
CA LYS A 3 -12.95 18.19 -2.14
C LYS A 3 -11.90 18.23 -1.03
N GLU A 4 -12.21 17.66 0.13
CA GLU A 4 -11.26 17.55 1.24
C GLU A 4 -10.02 16.79 0.77
N LYS A 5 -8.84 17.38 0.97
CA LYS A 5 -7.56 16.81 0.52
C LYS A 5 -6.96 15.98 1.66
N PHE A 6 -6.35 14.86 1.31
CA PHE A 6 -5.83 13.90 2.27
C PHE A 6 -4.38 14.19 2.65
N SER A 7 -4.12 14.19 3.96
CA SER A 7 -2.76 14.30 4.50
C SER A 7 -2.04 12.94 4.50
N ILE A 8 -2.81 11.84 4.50
CA ILE A 8 -2.30 10.47 4.44
C ILE A 8 -2.98 9.75 3.27
N ILE A 9 -2.19 9.18 2.39
CA ILE A 9 -2.65 8.26 1.34
C ILE A 9 -2.01 6.91 1.60
N TYR A 10 -2.81 5.85 1.66
CA TYR A 10 -2.37 4.47 1.79
C TYR A 10 -2.85 3.67 0.59
N ALA A 11 -2.00 2.91 -0.07
CA ALA A 11 -2.35 2.24 -1.32
C ALA A 11 -1.72 0.84 -1.43
N ASP A 12 -2.50 -0.08 -1.99
CA ASP A 12 -2.07 -1.44 -2.38
C ASP A 12 -2.49 -1.73 -3.83
N PRO A 13 -1.82 -1.16 -4.84
CA PRO A 13 -2.24 -1.30 -6.23
C PRO A 13 -2.25 -2.75 -6.72
N PRO A 14 -3.16 -3.11 -7.63
CA PRO A 14 -3.24 -4.46 -8.19
C PRO A 14 -2.22 -4.63 -9.32
N TRP A 15 -0.94 -4.67 -8.98
CA TRP A 15 0.19 -4.73 -9.91
C TRP A 15 0.04 -5.86 -10.94
N ARG A 16 0.05 -5.52 -12.24
CA ARG A 16 0.19 -6.50 -13.32
C ARG A 16 1.64 -6.96 -13.44
N TYR A 17 1.86 -8.26 -13.58
CA TYR A 17 3.18 -8.83 -13.82
C TYR A 17 3.29 -9.24 -15.29
N GLU A 18 4.44 -8.99 -15.93
CA GLU A 18 4.67 -9.37 -17.33
C GLU A 18 4.64 -10.88 -17.56
N GLN A 19 5.01 -11.67 -16.55
CA GLN A 19 5.08 -13.13 -16.66
C GLN A 19 3.70 -13.76 -16.43
N LYS A 20 3.01 -14.03 -17.55
CA LYS A 20 1.77 -14.81 -17.59
C LYS A 20 2.05 -16.29 -17.26
N ASN A 21 1.09 -16.96 -16.62
CA ASN A 21 1.05 -18.41 -16.36
C ASN A 21 2.01 -18.98 -15.30
N ARG A 22 2.15 -18.33 -14.13
CA ARG A 22 2.68 -19.00 -12.92
C ARG A 22 1.54 -19.43 -11.99
N GLN A 23 1.67 -20.60 -11.38
CA GLN A 23 0.77 -21.04 -10.31
C GLN A 23 0.67 -19.96 -9.23
N GLY A 24 -0.54 -19.47 -8.94
CA GLY A 24 -0.81 -18.42 -7.95
C GLY A 24 -0.65 -16.99 -8.45
N SER A 25 -0.76 -16.72 -9.75
CA SER A 25 -0.76 -15.34 -10.27
C SER A 25 -1.96 -14.52 -9.76
N ALA A 26 -1.73 -13.24 -9.48
CA ALA A 26 -2.77 -12.32 -9.01
C ALA A 26 -3.95 -12.19 -10.00
N GLU A 27 -3.66 -12.27 -11.30
CA GLU A 27 -4.65 -12.19 -12.39
C GLU A 27 -5.71 -13.29 -12.36
N LEU A 28 -5.43 -14.43 -11.73
CA LEU A 28 -6.40 -15.52 -11.54
C LEU A 28 -7.42 -15.22 -10.43
N HIS A 29 -7.18 -14.19 -9.62
CA HIS A 29 -7.97 -13.87 -8.44
C HIS A 29 -8.68 -12.51 -8.51
N TYR A 30 -8.14 -11.53 -9.24
CA TYR A 30 -8.75 -10.19 -9.43
C TYR A 30 -8.15 -9.45 -10.65
N PRO A 31 -8.87 -8.48 -11.24
CA PRO A 31 -8.32 -7.64 -12.31
C PRO A 31 -7.08 -6.87 -11.86
N THR A 32 -6.02 -6.91 -12.68
CA THR A 32 -4.76 -6.18 -12.45
C THR A 32 -4.65 -4.95 -13.35
N MET A 33 -3.87 -3.96 -12.92
CA MET A 33 -3.59 -2.74 -13.68
C MET A 33 -2.14 -2.71 -14.16
N SER A 34 -1.95 -2.23 -15.38
CA SER A 34 -0.63 -1.89 -15.90
C SER A 34 -0.04 -0.73 -15.11
N ILE A 35 1.27 -0.54 -15.24
CA ILE A 35 1.97 0.54 -14.55
C ILE A 35 1.51 1.90 -15.08
N GLU A 36 1.23 1.99 -16.38
CA GLU A 36 0.69 3.18 -17.03
C GLU A 36 -0.70 3.52 -16.49
N GLU A 37 -1.57 2.52 -16.32
CA GLU A 37 -2.90 2.69 -15.73
C GLU A 37 -2.81 3.15 -14.27
N ILE A 38 -1.87 2.62 -13.47
CA ILE A 38 -1.68 3.05 -12.08
C ILE A 38 -1.09 4.47 -12.02
N CYS A 39 -0.13 4.78 -12.89
CA CYS A 39 0.51 6.10 -12.94
C CYS A 39 -0.45 7.20 -13.40
N SER A 40 -1.44 6.89 -14.24
CA SER A 40 -2.40 7.86 -14.77
C SER A 40 -3.50 8.25 -13.79
N LEU A 41 -3.66 7.53 -12.67
CA LEU A 41 -4.64 7.86 -11.64
C LEU A 41 -4.37 9.28 -11.08
N PRO A 42 -5.40 10.12 -10.92
CA PRO A 42 -5.26 11.50 -10.46
C PRO A 42 -5.06 11.60 -8.93
N VAL A 43 -4.22 10.74 -8.35
CA VAL A 43 -3.93 10.72 -6.90
C VAL A 43 -3.34 12.04 -6.41
N ALA A 44 -2.64 12.77 -7.29
CA ALA A 44 -2.15 14.12 -6.99
C ALA A 44 -3.28 15.09 -6.61
N ASP A 45 -4.48 14.90 -7.16
CA ASP A 45 -5.68 15.71 -6.88
C ASP A 45 -6.37 15.31 -5.58
N LEU A 46 -6.01 14.18 -4.98
CA LEU A 46 -6.46 13.83 -3.63
C LEU A 46 -5.50 14.33 -2.56
N ALA A 47 -4.22 14.48 -2.88
CA ALA A 47 -3.18 14.81 -1.91
C ALA A 47 -3.25 16.26 -1.41
N ALA A 48 -3.14 16.45 -0.10
CA ALA A 48 -2.87 17.76 0.49
C ALA A 48 -1.45 18.25 0.12
N LYS A 49 -1.21 19.56 0.27
CA LYS A 49 0.09 20.21 0.00
C LYS A 49 1.23 19.51 0.75
N ASP A 50 1.02 19.25 2.03
CA ASP A 50 1.92 18.48 2.89
C ASP A 50 1.26 17.14 3.20
N SER A 51 1.72 16.07 2.56
CA SER A 51 1.10 14.75 2.68
C SER A 51 2.11 13.62 2.56
N VAL A 52 1.72 12.45 3.07
CA VAL A 52 2.51 11.23 3.03
C VAL A 52 1.77 10.14 2.26
N LEU A 53 2.52 9.38 1.48
CA LEU A 53 2.08 8.21 0.76
C LEU A 53 2.72 6.96 1.36
N PHE A 54 1.89 5.98 1.71
CA PHE A 54 2.26 4.63 2.10
C PHE A 54 1.85 3.68 0.98
N LEU A 55 2.83 3.13 0.25
CA LEU A 55 2.59 2.34 -0.96
C LEU A 55 3.12 0.92 -0.81
N TRP A 56 2.25 -0.08 -0.80
CA TRP A 56 2.69 -1.48 -0.84
C TRP A 56 3.28 -1.84 -2.18
N ALA A 57 4.43 -2.51 -2.14
CA ALA A 57 5.08 -3.08 -3.30
C ALA A 57 5.62 -4.47 -2.94
N THR A 58 5.60 -5.36 -3.93
CA THR A 58 6.42 -6.58 -3.87
C THR A 58 7.83 -6.25 -4.37
N PHE A 59 8.84 -7.02 -3.97
CA PHE A 59 10.23 -6.76 -4.39
C PHE A 59 10.42 -6.67 -5.92
N PRO A 60 9.80 -7.54 -6.76
CA PRO A 60 9.93 -7.41 -8.21
C PRO A 60 9.29 -6.14 -8.77
N GLN A 61 8.26 -5.60 -8.11
CA GLN A 61 7.54 -4.39 -8.52
C GLN A 61 8.16 -3.12 -7.92
N LEU A 62 9.30 -3.21 -7.24
CA LEU A 62 9.94 -2.06 -6.60
C LEU A 62 10.33 -0.95 -7.60
N PRO A 63 10.92 -1.24 -8.77
CA PRO A 63 11.21 -0.19 -9.77
C PRO A 63 9.94 0.52 -10.23
N GLU A 64 8.83 -0.22 -10.31
CA GLU A 64 7.54 0.25 -10.81
C GLU A 64 6.82 1.10 -9.77
N ALA A 65 6.88 0.68 -8.50
CA ALA A 65 6.38 1.45 -7.38
C ALA A 65 7.07 2.82 -7.26
N LEU A 66 8.38 2.90 -7.56
CA LEU A 66 9.10 4.18 -7.59
C LEU A 66 8.62 5.10 -8.74
N LYS A 67 8.27 4.53 -9.90
CA LYS A 67 7.63 5.29 -11.00
C LYS A 67 6.27 5.84 -10.57
N VAL A 68 5.44 5.01 -9.92
CA VAL A 68 4.13 5.41 -9.39
C VAL A 68 4.25 6.53 -8.36
N ILE A 69 5.17 6.42 -7.40
CA ILE A 69 5.45 7.47 -6.42
C ILE A 69 5.73 8.80 -7.12
N LYS A 70 6.60 8.79 -8.14
CA LYS A 70 6.93 9.98 -8.91
C LYS A 70 5.72 10.53 -9.69
N ALA A 71 4.98 9.65 -10.36
CA ALA A 71 3.81 10.03 -11.16
C ALA A 71 2.71 10.69 -10.31
N TRP A 72 2.48 10.21 -9.09
CA TRP A 72 1.52 10.80 -8.15
C TRP A 72 2.02 12.08 -7.46
N GLY A 73 3.24 12.53 -7.80
CA GLY A 73 3.83 13.77 -7.31
C GLY A 73 4.44 13.66 -5.91
N PHE A 74 4.87 12.46 -5.49
CA PHE A 74 5.56 12.23 -4.23
C PHE A 74 7.04 11.97 -4.46
N SER A 75 7.85 12.23 -3.42
CA SER A 75 9.27 11.89 -3.36
C SER A 75 9.49 10.73 -2.40
N TYR A 76 10.07 9.63 -2.89
CA TYR A 76 10.43 8.48 -2.05
C TYR A 76 11.37 8.89 -0.90
N ARG A 77 11.18 8.31 0.28
CA ARG A 77 12.01 8.57 1.46
C ARG A 77 12.65 7.31 2.02
N SER A 78 11.85 6.29 2.30
CA SER A 78 12.33 5.05 2.92
C SER A 78 11.25 3.96 2.84
N VAL A 79 11.51 2.79 3.41
CA VAL A 79 10.49 1.79 3.71
C VAL A 79 9.75 2.23 4.98
N ALA A 80 8.43 2.38 4.93
CA ALA A 80 7.61 2.57 6.13
C ALA A 80 7.53 1.28 6.95
N PHE A 81 7.21 0.17 6.28
CA PHE A 81 7.02 -1.12 6.94
C PHE A 81 7.61 -2.28 6.15
N VAL A 82 8.17 -3.24 6.88
CA VAL A 82 8.56 -4.55 6.36
C VAL A 82 7.64 -5.58 7.01
N TRP A 83 6.79 -6.21 6.21
CA TRP A 83 5.89 -7.25 6.67
C TRP A 83 6.51 -8.63 6.45
N ILE A 84 6.87 -9.30 7.55
CA ILE A 84 7.34 -10.69 7.56
C ILE A 84 6.15 -11.63 7.77
N LYS A 85 5.98 -12.56 6.84
CA LYS A 85 4.83 -13.47 6.77
C LYS A 85 5.06 -14.74 7.58
N ARG A 86 4.10 -15.07 8.43
CA ARG A 86 4.02 -16.37 9.14
C ARG A 86 2.93 -17.26 8.56
N ASN A 87 3.06 -18.56 8.79
CA ASN A 87 2.02 -19.52 8.43
C ASN A 87 0.74 -19.32 9.25
N ARG A 88 -0.42 -19.60 8.64
CA ARG A 88 -1.74 -19.43 9.29
C ARG A 88 -1.95 -20.28 10.53
N ARG A 89 -1.43 -21.50 10.50
CA ARG A 89 -1.69 -22.54 11.51
C ARG A 89 -0.45 -22.92 12.31
N SER A 90 0.67 -22.20 12.16
CA SER A 90 1.90 -22.51 12.91
C SER A 90 2.76 -21.27 13.16
N TYR A 91 3.72 -21.39 14.07
CA TYR A 91 4.67 -20.32 14.39
C TYR A 91 5.82 -20.19 13.39
N SER A 92 5.87 -21.06 12.37
CA SER A 92 6.89 -21.04 11.33
C SER A 92 6.67 -19.94 10.28
N TRP A 93 7.73 -19.64 9.53
CA TRP A 93 7.73 -18.65 8.46
C TRP A 93 7.01 -19.15 7.21
N PHE A 94 6.23 -18.27 6.59
CA PHE A 94 5.66 -18.54 5.27
C PHE A 94 6.65 -18.10 4.19
N TYR A 95 6.88 -18.98 3.21
CA TYR A 95 7.77 -18.70 2.08
C TYR A 95 7.04 -18.91 0.76
N GLY A 96 6.78 -17.81 0.06
CA GLY A 96 6.34 -17.82 -1.32
C GLY A 96 7.41 -18.40 -2.26
N LEU A 97 7.00 -18.66 -3.50
CA LEU A 97 7.89 -19.20 -4.54
C LEU A 97 9.05 -18.25 -4.82
N GLY A 98 8.76 -16.94 -4.91
CA GLY A 98 9.74 -15.92 -5.25
C GLY A 98 10.27 -16.07 -6.67
N TYR A 99 11.45 -15.50 -6.92
CA TYR A 99 12.13 -15.55 -8.23
C TYR A 99 13.49 -16.22 -8.07
N TRP A 100 14.45 -15.49 -7.50
CA TRP A 100 15.80 -15.98 -7.21
C TRP A 100 15.93 -16.56 -5.80
N THR A 101 15.16 -16.02 -4.84
CA THR A 101 15.06 -16.50 -3.47
C THR A 101 13.59 -16.70 -3.08
N ARG A 102 13.35 -17.60 -2.13
CA ARG A 102 12.03 -17.81 -1.54
C ARG A 102 11.64 -16.58 -0.71
N GLY A 103 10.64 -15.83 -1.15
CA GLY A 103 10.23 -14.58 -0.48
C GLY A 103 9.31 -14.83 0.72
N ASN A 104 9.62 -14.23 1.87
CA ASN A 104 8.76 -14.21 3.06
C ASN A 104 8.33 -12.80 3.49
N ALA A 105 8.76 -11.77 2.75
CA ALA A 105 8.54 -10.38 3.10
C ALA A 105 7.83 -9.60 2.00
N GLU A 106 7.08 -8.56 2.40
CA GLU A 106 6.59 -7.49 1.55
C GLU A 106 6.92 -6.13 2.19
N ILE A 107 7.03 -5.08 1.38
CA ILE A 107 7.41 -3.75 1.85
C ILE A 107 6.32 -2.72 1.55
N CYS A 108 6.12 -1.82 2.50
CA CYS A 108 5.33 -0.62 2.34
C CYS A 108 6.29 0.56 2.27
N LEU A 109 6.36 1.24 1.13
CA LEU A 109 7.22 2.39 0.89
C LEU A 109 6.60 3.65 1.50
N LEU A 110 7.46 4.53 2.03
CA LEU A 110 7.11 5.87 2.50
C LEU A 110 7.60 6.91 1.49
N ALA A 111 6.69 7.72 0.99
CA ALA A 111 7.00 8.87 0.16
C ALA A 111 6.26 10.11 0.67
N VAL A 112 6.76 11.30 0.35
CA VAL A 112 6.20 12.57 0.87
C VAL A 112 6.02 13.60 -0.25
N LYS A 113 5.02 14.45 -0.08
CA LYS A 113 4.79 15.69 -0.84
C LYS A 113 4.85 16.84 0.14
N GLY A 114 5.60 17.90 -0.17
CA GLY A 114 5.84 19.01 0.75
C GLY A 114 6.62 18.59 2.01
N HIS A 115 6.20 19.10 3.17
CA HIS A 115 6.86 18.94 4.47
C HIS A 115 5.91 18.39 5.56
N PRO A 116 5.34 17.17 5.39
CA PRO A 116 4.47 16.58 6.39
C PRO A 116 5.24 16.33 7.69
N LYS A 117 4.57 16.56 8.83
CA LYS A 117 5.15 16.35 10.15
C LYS A 117 4.69 15.01 10.73
N ARG A 118 5.64 14.16 11.10
CA ARG A 118 5.33 12.95 11.89
C ARG A 118 4.93 13.34 13.31
N LYS A 119 3.94 12.65 13.87
CA LYS A 119 3.46 12.78 15.25
C LYS A 119 4.28 11.93 16.22
N SER A 120 4.58 10.69 15.86
CA SER A 120 5.32 9.74 16.71
C SER A 120 6.71 9.43 16.16
N THR A 121 7.68 9.27 17.06
CA THR A 121 9.01 8.71 16.77
C THR A 121 9.15 7.24 17.16
N GLY A 122 8.12 6.66 17.79
CA GLY A 122 8.15 5.29 18.34
C GLY A 122 7.71 4.19 17.38
N VAL A 123 7.29 4.54 16.15
CA VAL A 123 6.76 3.55 15.20
C VAL A 123 7.88 2.77 14.53
N HIS A 124 8.03 1.50 14.92
CA HIS A 124 8.98 0.58 14.29
C HIS A 124 8.48 0.05 12.93
N GLN A 125 9.40 -0.18 12.00
CA GLN A 125 9.10 -0.65 10.63
C GLN A 125 8.61 -2.11 10.56
N LEU A 126 8.98 -2.95 11.52
CA LEU A 126 8.69 -4.38 11.44
C LEU A 126 7.21 -4.67 11.74
N ILE A 127 6.58 -5.46 10.87
CA ILE A 127 5.27 -6.09 11.09
C ILE A 127 5.45 -7.59 10.93
N VAL A 128 5.04 -8.38 11.92
CA VAL A 128 5.10 -9.85 11.85
C VAL A 128 3.71 -10.40 12.11
N SER A 129 3.09 -11.01 11.09
CA SER A 129 1.75 -11.58 11.24
C SER A 129 1.57 -12.84 10.40
N PRO A 130 0.64 -13.73 10.79
CA PRO A 130 0.18 -14.78 9.89
C PRO A 130 -0.40 -14.18 8.60
N ILE A 131 -0.18 -14.84 7.47
CA ILE A 131 -0.89 -14.51 6.23
C ILE A 131 -2.39 -14.73 6.42
N GLU A 132 -3.24 -13.99 5.71
CA GLU A 132 -4.69 -14.18 5.77
C GLU A 132 -5.23 -14.59 4.40
N ARG A 133 -6.36 -14.00 3.96
CA ARG A 133 -6.86 -14.14 2.58
C ARG A 133 -5.79 -13.67 1.60
N HIS A 134 -5.83 -14.19 0.37
CA HIS A 134 -4.84 -13.87 -0.65
C HIS A 134 -4.67 -12.34 -0.80
N SER A 135 -3.42 -11.89 -0.77
CA SER A 135 -3.00 -10.48 -0.84
C SER A 135 -3.55 -9.55 0.27
N LYS A 136 -4.21 -10.06 1.33
CA LYS A 136 -4.68 -9.19 2.44
C LYS A 136 -3.48 -8.69 3.23
N LYS A 137 -3.26 -7.38 3.22
CA LYS A 137 -2.24 -6.68 4.00
C LYS A 137 -2.60 -6.64 5.48
N PRO A 138 -1.61 -6.61 6.40
CA PRO A 138 -1.87 -6.66 7.83
C PRO A 138 -2.59 -5.40 8.32
N ASP A 139 -3.64 -5.57 9.12
CA ASP A 139 -4.39 -4.46 9.73
C ASP A 139 -3.51 -3.58 10.65
N GLU A 140 -2.40 -4.12 11.14
CA GLU A 140 -1.37 -3.39 11.89
C GLU A 140 -0.76 -2.21 11.12
N ALA A 141 -0.66 -2.29 9.78
CA ALA A 141 -0.12 -1.21 8.98
C ALA A 141 -0.93 0.08 9.15
N ARG A 142 -2.28 -0.01 9.08
CA ARG A 142 -3.17 1.15 9.27
C ARG A 142 -3.01 1.75 10.66
N ARG A 143 -2.92 0.91 11.71
CA ARG A 143 -2.72 1.36 13.09
C ARG A 143 -1.40 2.12 13.24
N LYS A 144 -0.30 1.56 12.70
CA LYS A 144 1.02 2.20 12.72
C LYS A 144 1.05 3.50 11.92
N ILE A 145 0.32 3.60 10.82
CA ILE A 145 0.19 4.85 10.05
C ILE A 145 -0.48 5.94 10.89
N VAL A 146 -1.60 5.62 11.56
CA VAL A 146 -2.31 6.57 12.42
C VAL A 146 -1.48 6.93 13.65
N GLU A 147 -0.72 6.01 14.21
CA GLU A 147 0.22 6.30 15.30
C GLU A 147 1.35 7.26 14.82
N LEU A 148 1.91 6.99 13.64
CA LEU A 148 3.01 7.77 13.07
C LEU A 148 2.59 9.19 12.71
N MET A 149 1.42 9.36 12.10
CA MET A 149 0.99 10.62 11.49
C MET A 149 -0.11 11.35 12.29
N GLY A 150 -0.79 10.66 13.19
CA GLY A 150 -1.95 11.16 13.91
C GLY A 150 -3.29 10.85 13.25
N ASP A 151 -4.36 11.21 13.94
CA ASP A 151 -5.73 11.09 13.47
C ASP A 151 -6.09 12.31 12.61
N ILE A 152 -5.64 12.28 11.36
CA ILE A 152 -5.81 13.35 10.36
C ILE A 152 -6.45 12.78 9.08
N PRO A 153 -6.98 13.63 8.16
CA PRO A 153 -7.65 13.17 6.95
C PRO A 153 -6.81 12.17 6.16
N ARG A 154 -7.39 10.98 5.92
CA ARG A 154 -6.70 9.83 5.33
C ARG A 154 -7.59 9.00 4.43
N VAL A 155 -7.01 8.51 3.33
CA VAL A 155 -7.69 7.65 2.35
C VAL A 155 -6.88 6.40 2.07
N GLU A 156 -7.58 5.27 1.91
CA GLU A 156 -7.04 4.02 1.39
C GLU A 156 -7.50 3.81 -0.05
N LEU A 157 -6.54 3.67 -0.96
CA LEU A 157 -6.75 3.37 -2.37
C LEU A 157 -6.59 1.88 -2.62
N PHE A 158 -7.42 1.34 -3.52
CA PHE A 158 -7.56 -0.09 -3.80
C PHE A 158 -8.06 -0.88 -2.58
N ALA A 159 -8.87 -0.22 -1.74
CA ALA A 159 -9.46 -0.84 -0.57
C ALA A 159 -10.46 -1.93 -0.95
N ARG A 160 -10.49 -3.00 -0.16
CA ARG A 160 -11.47 -4.10 -0.28
C ARG A 160 -12.51 -4.10 0.84
N GLU A 161 -12.28 -3.30 1.85
CA GLU A 161 -13.16 -3.14 3.01
C GLU A 161 -12.99 -1.75 3.59
N LYS A 162 -14.08 -1.15 4.08
CA LYS A 162 -14.02 0.12 4.79
C LYS A 162 -13.53 -0.11 6.22
N LYS A 163 -12.54 0.66 6.66
CA LYS A 163 -12.07 0.68 8.05
C LYS A 163 -12.49 1.98 8.74
N PRO A 164 -12.83 1.95 10.05
CA PRO A 164 -13.18 3.16 10.78
C PRO A 164 -12.13 4.28 10.63
N GLY A 165 -12.59 5.49 10.30
CA GLY A 165 -11.75 6.66 10.11
C GLY A 165 -10.92 6.66 8.82
N TRP A 166 -11.13 5.74 7.89
CA TRP A 166 -10.51 5.76 6.56
C TRP A 166 -11.58 6.03 5.50
N ASP A 167 -11.32 7.04 4.68
CA ASP A 167 -11.94 7.12 3.36
C ASP A 167 -11.37 6.03 2.46
N VAL A 168 -12.16 5.59 1.49
CA VAL A 168 -11.81 4.44 0.66
C VAL A 168 -12.13 4.69 -0.81
N TRP A 169 -11.27 4.16 -1.67
CA TRP A 169 -11.55 3.96 -3.08
C TRP A 169 -11.13 2.55 -3.48
N GLY A 170 -11.99 1.81 -4.17
CA GLY A 170 -11.70 0.46 -4.63
C GLY A 170 -12.92 -0.24 -5.21
N ASN A 171 -12.68 -1.26 -6.02
CA ASN A 171 -13.73 -1.97 -6.77
C ASN A 171 -14.60 -2.90 -5.92
N GLU A 172 -14.14 -3.23 -4.70
CA GLU A 172 -14.82 -4.17 -3.79
C GLU A 172 -15.44 -3.45 -2.57
N VAL A 173 -15.53 -2.12 -2.61
CA VAL A 173 -16.12 -1.30 -1.54
C VAL A 173 -16.90 -0.12 -2.14
N GLU A 174 -17.93 0.34 -1.43
CA GLU A 174 -18.57 1.62 -1.75
C GLU A 174 -17.56 2.76 -1.51
N SER A 175 -17.06 3.31 -2.61
CA SER A 175 -16.01 4.34 -2.57
C SER A 175 -16.56 5.64 -1.99
N THR A 176 -15.81 6.24 -1.07
CA THR A 176 -16.15 7.54 -0.44
C THR A 176 -15.50 8.72 -1.16
N VAL A 177 -14.62 8.44 -2.12
CA VAL A 177 -13.95 9.44 -2.97
C VAL A 177 -14.01 9.01 -4.44
N ASN A 178 -13.88 9.97 -5.35
CA ASN A 178 -13.84 9.73 -6.79
C ASN A 178 -12.41 9.93 -7.32
N LEU A 179 -11.91 8.93 -8.05
CA LEU A 179 -10.67 8.92 -8.83
C LEU A 179 -10.96 8.66 -10.30
#